data_AF-A3WHW1-F1
#
_entry.id   AF-A3WHW1-F1
#
_cell.length_a   1.000
_cell.length_b   1.000
_cell.length_c   1.000
_cell.angle_alpha   90.00
_cell.angle_beta   90.00
_cell.angle_gamma   90.00
#
_symmetry.space_group_name_H-M   'P 1'
#
loop_
_entity.id
_entity.type
_entity.pdbx_description
1 polymer ?
#
loop_
_entity_poly.entity_id
_entity_poly.type
_entity_poly.pdbx_seq_one_letter_code
_entity_poly.pdbx_strand_id
1 'polypeptide(L)'
;MTKGSPKDSWKVRYVARRNRVFANPRFQYWAAKLPLVRRIAKTRASEAFDLVAGFTYSQILRAYVESGLFDLLASGPVSHRRVAVDLDLSEEAALTLLRAGRPLNLSEEPISDGWMLGEAGAVLAADTGAQAMIRHHRLLYRDLADPLELLRKDRKVPTELSRYWSYAGALHGAAERGQETSEYSELMAASQHFVADQVLASFRFPEGARLLDVGGGHGAFLSRMGEAFPSLHLGLFDLPEVADQGAAVLEDRFGSDRVSAHPGNFFEDPIPTGYDIVSLVRILHDHDDGPASRLLANIRASLAPGGRLMIAEPMARAPGAEGMGEAFFGLYLWAMGSGRARSTDEIADMLRKAGFAKVRFVATPQPVNASIIVASA
;
A
#
# COMPACT_ATOMS: atom_id res chain seq x y z
N MET A 1 2.74 -25.15 -36.38
CA MET A 1 3.63 -24.00 -36.19
C MET A 1 4.22 -24.07 -34.78
N THR A 2 5.46 -24.54 -34.67
CA THR A 2 6.20 -24.66 -33.41
C THR A 2 6.50 -23.25 -32.85
N LYS A 3 5.88 -22.90 -31.72
CA LYS A 3 6.26 -21.71 -30.95
C LYS A 3 7.73 -21.87 -30.56
N GLY A 4 8.60 -21.02 -31.14
CA GLY A 4 10.03 -21.01 -30.82
C GLY A 4 10.26 -20.86 -29.32
N SER A 5 11.29 -21.54 -28.81
CA SER A 5 11.71 -21.50 -27.41
C SER A 5 11.79 -20.04 -26.90
N PRO A 6 11.27 -19.70 -25.71
CA PRO A 6 11.40 -18.37 -25.11
C PRO A 6 12.85 -17.85 -25.05
N LYS A 7 13.83 -18.77 -25.05
CA LYS A 7 15.27 -18.50 -25.04
C LYS A 7 15.79 -17.80 -26.29
N ASP A 8 15.05 -17.86 -27.42
CA ASP A 8 15.52 -17.34 -28.71
C ASP A 8 15.03 -15.92 -29.01
N SER A 9 14.25 -15.29 -28.11
CA SER A 9 13.84 -13.90 -28.33
C SER A 9 15.05 -12.96 -28.35
N TRP A 10 15.01 -11.97 -29.24
CA TRP A 10 16.06 -10.94 -29.32
C TRP A 10 16.22 -10.20 -27.99
N LYS A 11 15.11 -10.01 -27.25
CA LYS A 11 15.08 -9.38 -25.93
C LYS A 11 15.94 -10.16 -24.93
N VAL A 12 15.78 -11.49 -24.88
CA VAL A 12 16.57 -12.36 -24.01
C VAL A 12 18.06 -12.28 -24.36
N ARG A 13 18.40 -12.35 -25.66
CA ARG A 13 19.79 -12.23 -26.12
C ARG A 13 20.41 -10.87 -25.76
N TYR A 14 19.66 -9.79 -25.92
CA TYR A 14 20.08 -8.44 -25.55
C TYR A 14 20.34 -8.31 -24.05
N VAL A 15 19.39 -8.73 -23.20
CA VAL A 15 19.52 -8.69 -21.73
C VAL A 15 20.72 -9.54 -21.27
N ALA A 16 20.89 -10.74 -21.82
CA ALA A 16 22.01 -11.60 -21.49
C ALA A 16 23.37 -10.99 -21.90
N ARG A 17 23.43 -10.29 -23.04
CA ARG A 17 24.63 -9.54 -23.45
C ARG A 17 24.88 -8.35 -22.52
N ARG A 18 23.86 -7.56 -22.21
CA ARG A 18 23.93 -6.42 -21.27
C ARG A 18 24.48 -6.86 -19.90
N ASN A 19 23.95 -7.95 -19.34
CA ASN A 19 24.37 -8.46 -18.03
C ASN A 19 25.85 -8.88 -18.05
N ARG A 20 26.32 -9.56 -19.12
CA ARG A 20 27.74 -9.91 -19.28
C ARG A 20 28.66 -8.69 -19.34
N VAL A 21 28.21 -7.60 -19.96
CA VAL A 21 28.98 -6.34 -20.01
C VAL A 21 29.05 -5.69 -18.62
N PHE A 22 27.92 -5.58 -17.91
CA PHE A 22 27.89 -4.97 -16.57
C PHE A 22 28.62 -5.79 -15.50
N ALA A 23 28.68 -7.11 -15.64
CA ALA A 23 29.43 -7.98 -14.74
C ALA A 23 30.95 -8.00 -15.01
N ASN A 24 31.45 -7.38 -16.09
CA ASN A 24 32.86 -7.42 -16.46
C ASN A 24 33.68 -6.34 -15.71
N PRO A 25 34.65 -6.71 -14.84
CA PRO A 25 35.44 -5.74 -14.08
C PRO A 25 36.25 -4.77 -14.97
N ARG A 26 36.71 -5.22 -16.14
CA ARG A 26 37.44 -4.35 -17.09
C ARG A 26 36.53 -3.27 -17.67
N PHE A 27 35.26 -3.60 -17.93
CA PHE A 27 34.27 -2.64 -18.39
C PHE A 27 33.94 -1.63 -17.29
N GLN A 28 33.74 -2.09 -16.04
CA GLN A 28 33.49 -1.22 -14.88
C GLN A 28 34.66 -0.24 -14.65
N TYR A 29 35.90 -0.73 -14.71
CA TYR A 29 37.11 0.09 -14.58
C TYR A 29 37.26 1.11 -15.71
N TRP A 30 37.02 0.70 -16.96
CA TRP A 30 37.04 1.61 -18.11
C TRP A 30 35.93 2.67 -18.01
N ALA A 31 34.71 2.27 -17.64
CA ALA A 31 33.56 3.15 -17.45
C ALA A 31 33.82 4.21 -16.36
N ALA A 32 34.52 3.85 -15.29
CA ALA A 32 34.91 4.78 -14.22
C ALA A 32 35.93 5.84 -14.64
N LYS A 33 36.65 5.65 -15.76
CA LYS A 33 37.65 6.62 -16.27
C LYS A 33 37.06 7.71 -17.15
N LEU A 34 35.89 7.51 -17.75
CA LEU A 34 35.24 8.49 -18.63
C LEU A 34 34.31 9.40 -17.81
N PRO A 35 34.44 10.74 -17.83
CA PRO A 35 33.69 11.63 -16.92
C PRO A 35 32.16 11.45 -16.92
N LEU A 36 31.55 11.35 -18.12
CA LEU A 36 30.10 11.16 -18.26
C LEU A 36 29.64 9.76 -17.82
N VAL A 37 30.40 8.73 -18.19
CA VAL A 37 30.08 7.34 -17.85
C VAL A 37 30.34 7.07 -16.36
N ARG A 38 31.35 7.71 -15.77
CA ARG A 38 31.70 7.65 -14.35
C ARG A 38 30.55 8.13 -13.47
N ARG A 39 29.83 9.20 -13.86
CA ARG A 39 28.65 9.67 -13.10
C ARG A 39 27.57 8.60 -13.07
N ILE A 40 27.23 8.03 -14.23
CA ILE A 40 26.23 6.95 -14.35
C ILE A 40 26.68 5.70 -13.58
N ALA A 41 27.96 5.32 -13.70
CA ALA A 41 28.53 4.17 -13.00
C ALA A 41 28.52 4.36 -11.48
N LYS A 42 28.85 5.56 -11.00
CA LYS A 42 28.80 5.90 -9.57
C LYS A 42 27.38 5.83 -9.04
N THR A 43 26.42 6.45 -9.72
CA THR A 43 25.00 6.40 -9.33
C THR A 43 24.49 4.96 -9.25
N ARG A 44 24.74 4.14 -10.27
CA ARG A 44 24.32 2.73 -10.27
C ARG A 44 25.01 1.89 -9.20
N ALA A 45 26.28 2.17 -8.90
CA ALA A 45 26.97 1.50 -7.82
C ALA A 45 26.34 1.87 -6.47
N SER A 46 26.05 3.17 -6.24
CA SER A 46 25.32 3.62 -5.05
C SER A 46 23.95 2.96 -4.93
N GLU A 47 23.13 2.96 -5.98
CA GLU A 47 21.82 2.27 -6.00
C GLU A 47 21.94 0.77 -5.63
N ALA A 48 22.97 0.09 -6.13
CA ALA A 48 23.20 -1.31 -5.78
C ALA A 48 23.64 -1.51 -4.33
N PHE A 49 24.47 -0.59 -3.80
CA PHE A 49 24.85 -0.61 -2.38
C PHE A 49 23.69 -0.25 -1.45
N ASP A 50 22.78 0.63 -1.88
CA ASP A 50 21.56 0.97 -1.14
C ASP A 50 20.67 -0.28 -0.97
N LEU A 51 20.65 -1.19 -1.95
CA LEU A 51 19.95 -2.48 -1.78
C LEU A 51 20.61 -3.38 -0.72
N VAL A 52 21.94 -3.32 -0.58
CA VAL A 52 22.68 -4.09 0.43
C VAL A 52 22.49 -3.51 1.83
N ALA A 53 22.50 -2.18 1.94
CA ALA A 53 22.35 -1.46 3.21
C ALA A 53 20.89 -1.18 3.59
N GLY A 54 19.94 -1.41 2.66
CA GLY A 54 18.54 -1.00 2.78
C GLY A 54 17.84 -1.52 4.03
N PHE A 55 18.17 -2.75 4.47
CA PHE A 55 17.64 -3.29 5.71
C PHE A 55 17.99 -2.41 6.93
N THR A 56 19.17 -1.79 6.94
CA THR A 56 19.59 -0.86 8.01
C THR A 56 18.84 0.47 7.89
N TYR A 57 18.64 1.00 6.69
CA TYR A 57 17.86 2.24 6.46
C TYR A 57 16.43 2.10 6.96
N SER A 58 15.84 0.95 6.67
CA SER A 58 14.56 0.48 7.18
C SER A 58 14.48 0.49 8.72
N GLN A 59 15.51 0.01 9.42
CA GLN A 59 15.54 0.02 10.90
C GLN A 59 15.79 1.43 11.47
N ILE A 60 16.59 2.26 10.80
CA ILE A 60 16.79 3.67 11.20
C ILE A 60 15.44 4.40 11.17
N LEU A 61 14.69 4.28 10.07
CA LEU A 61 13.37 4.89 9.95
C LEU A 61 12.41 4.39 11.04
N ARG A 62 12.42 3.08 11.32
CA ARG A 62 11.62 2.51 12.41
C ARG A 62 11.99 3.09 13.78
N ALA A 63 13.29 3.23 14.06
CA ALA A 63 13.76 3.83 15.32
C ALA A 63 13.26 5.27 15.48
N TYR A 64 13.28 6.08 14.41
CA TYR A 64 12.74 7.45 14.44
C TYR A 64 11.25 7.49 14.81
N VAL A 65 10.46 6.55 14.28
CA VAL A 65 9.02 6.47 14.53
C VAL A 65 8.70 5.91 15.92
N GLU A 66 9.39 4.85 16.35
CA GLU A 66 9.11 4.20 17.63
C GLU A 66 9.62 5.01 18.83
N SER A 67 10.71 5.76 18.66
CA SER A 67 11.22 6.61 19.74
C SER A 67 10.50 7.96 19.84
N GLY A 68 9.65 8.33 18.88
CA GLY A 68 9.06 9.68 18.82
C GLY A 68 10.07 10.78 18.47
N LEU A 69 11.20 10.42 17.84
CA LEU A 69 12.24 11.39 17.48
C LEU A 69 11.73 12.42 16.46
N PHE A 70 10.79 12.06 15.59
CA PHE A 70 10.18 13.02 14.68
C PHE A 70 9.52 14.20 15.40
N ASP A 71 8.75 13.92 16.46
CA ASP A 71 8.05 14.96 17.22
C ASP A 71 9.04 15.88 17.96
N LEU A 72 10.12 15.30 18.50
CA LEU A 72 11.18 16.06 19.16
C LEU A 72 11.89 17.00 18.18
N LEU A 73 12.24 16.51 16.98
CA LEU A 73 12.91 17.30 15.93
C LEU A 73 11.98 18.31 15.25
N ALA A 74 10.66 18.09 15.26
CA ALA A 74 9.66 18.98 14.68
C ALA A 74 9.58 20.34 15.41
N SER A 75 9.97 20.36 16.69
CA SER A 75 9.92 21.55 17.55
C SER A 75 11.05 22.55 17.27
N GLY A 76 11.97 22.23 16.36
CA GLY A 76 13.13 23.05 16.00
C GLY A 76 14.46 22.41 16.40
N PRO A 77 15.58 23.15 16.29
CA PRO A 77 16.91 22.61 16.57
C PRO A 77 17.07 22.12 18.03
N VAL A 78 17.48 20.87 18.20
CA VAL A 78 17.76 20.21 19.50
C VAL A 78 19.16 19.61 19.52
N SER A 79 19.81 19.63 20.69
CA SER A 79 21.12 18.99 20.86
C SER A 79 21.01 17.48 20.96
N HIS A 80 22.05 16.75 20.53
CA HIS A 80 22.09 15.29 20.71
C HIS A 80 22.02 14.88 22.20
N ARG A 81 22.51 15.73 23.12
CA ARG A 81 22.37 15.54 24.57
C ARG A 81 20.92 15.59 25.03
N ARG A 82 20.15 16.53 24.50
CA ARG A 82 18.72 16.63 24.81
C ARG A 82 17.97 15.41 24.27
N VAL A 83 18.29 15.00 23.04
CA VAL A 83 17.75 13.77 22.43
C VAL A 83 18.08 12.55 23.30
N ALA A 84 19.31 12.45 23.81
CA ALA A 84 19.71 11.36 24.69
C ALA A 84 18.86 11.28 25.96
N VAL A 85 18.63 12.41 26.63
CA VAL A 85 17.78 12.48 27.83
C VAL A 85 16.31 12.15 27.52
N ASP A 86 15.74 12.75 26.48
CA ASP A 86 14.31 12.60 26.17
C ASP A 86 13.96 11.19 25.66
N LEU A 87 14.93 10.49 25.07
CA LEU A 87 14.73 9.14 24.51
C LEU A 87 15.35 8.01 25.34
N ASP A 88 15.91 8.31 26.52
CA ASP A 88 16.63 7.35 27.38
C ASP A 88 17.75 6.61 26.63
N LEU A 89 18.57 7.36 25.89
CA LEU A 89 19.74 6.87 25.15
C LEU A 89 21.04 7.43 25.75
N SER A 90 22.16 6.78 25.45
CA SER A 90 23.47 7.43 25.67
C SER A 90 23.67 8.59 24.68
N GLU A 91 24.48 9.59 25.05
CA GLU A 91 24.82 10.70 24.15
C GLU A 91 25.37 10.20 22.81
N GLU A 92 26.23 9.18 22.83
CA GLU A 92 26.81 8.56 21.64
C GLU A 92 25.75 7.86 20.77
N ALA A 93 24.79 7.15 21.39
CA ALA A 93 23.72 6.47 20.67
C ALA A 93 22.76 7.47 20.02
N ALA A 94 22.36 8.52 20.74
CA ALA A 94 21.54 9.60 20.20
C ALA A 94 22.22 10.28 19.01
N LEU A 95 23.51 10.63 19.15
CA LEU A 95 24.29 11.22 18.06
C LEU A 95 24.43 10.26 16.86
N THR A 96 24.60 8.96 17.12
CA THR A 96 24.67 7.93 16.08
C THR A 96 23.36 7.84 15.30
N LEU A 97 22.22 7.80 15.99
CA LEU A 97 20.90 7.74 15.35
C LEU A 97 20.64 8.98 14.50
N LEU A 98 20.91 10.17 15.04
CA LEU A 98 20.79 11.45 14.33
C LEU A 98 21.67 11.50 13.07
N ARG A 99 22.92 11.01 13.16
CA ARG A 99 23.83 10.91 12.01
C ARG A 99 23.37 9.86 11.00
N ALA A 100 22.77 8.76 11.46
CA ALA A 100 22.28 7.70 10.61
C ALA A 100 21.04 8.13 9.79
N GLY A 101 20.18 8.99 10.35
CA GLY A 101 19.04 9.54 9.61
C GLY A 101 19.39 10.66 8.63
N ARG A 102 20.54 11.34 8.80
CA ARG A 102 21.00 12.41 7.90
C ARG A 102 21.09 12.02 6.42
N PRO A 103 21.80 10.95 6.02
CA PRO A 103 21.87 10.55 4.61
C PRO A 103 20.53 10.10 4.04
N LEU A 104 19.54 9.82 4.89
CA LEU A 104 18.16 9.47 4.51
C LEU A 104 17.22 10.69 4.54
N ASN A 105 17.77 11.89 4.78
CA ASN A 105 17.04 13.15 4.94
C ASN A 105 15.97 13.10 6.05
N LEU A 106 16.14 12.23 7.06
CA LEU A 106 15.24 12.17 8.22
C LEU A 106 15.58 13.26 9.25
N SER A 107 16.87 13.61 9.35
CA SER A 107 17.39 14.67 10.21
C SER A 107 18.45 15.50 9.48
N GLU A 108 18.64 16.73 9.92
CA GLU A 108 19.72 17.60 9.47
C GLU A 108 20.34 18.35 10.65
N GLU A 109 21.56 18.86 10.46
CA GLU A 109 22.29 19.66 11.45
C GLU A 109 22.67 20.99 10.79
N PRO A 110 21.76 21.99 10.73
CA PRO A 110 22.04 23.27 10.08
C PRO A 110 23.04 24.13 10.86
N ILE A 111 23.12 23.90 12.18
CA ILE A 111 24.10 24.53 13.09
C ILE A 111 24.75 23.45 13.94
N SER A 112 25.98 23.69 14.41
CA SER A 112 26.73 22.74 15.25
C SER A 112 25.88 22.29 16.46
N ASP A 113 25.62 20.99 16.54
CA ASP A 113 24.76 20.34 17.54
C ASP A 113 23.34 20.92 17.66
N GLY A 114 22.81 21.49 16.59
CA GLY A 114 21.40 21.86 16.47
C GLY A 114 20.74 21.00 15.41
N TRP A 115 20.23 19.85 15.84
CA TRP A 115 19.58 18.86 14.98
C TRP A 115 18.09 19.14 14.82
N MET A 116 17.57 19.00 13.61
CA MET A 116 16.15 19.13 13.31
C MET A 116 15.73 18.18 12.19
N LEU A 117 14.45 18.22 11.79
CA LEU A 117 13.94 17.39 10.70
C LEU A 117 14.62 17.72 9.38
N GLY A 118 15.07 16.70 8.66
CA GLY A 118 15.41 16.83 7.25
C GLY A 118 14.15 16.79 6.37
N GLU A 119 14.31 16.99 5.06
CA GLU A 119 13.18 17.06 4.10
C GLU A 119 12.24 15.84 4.16
N ALA A 120 12.78 14.62 4.16
CA ALA A 120 11.98 13.40 4.25
C ALA A 120 11.40 13.22 5.66
N GLY A 121 12.15 13.62 6.69
CA GLY A 121 11.68 13.62 8.07
C GLY A 121 10.48 14.53 8.28
N ALA A 122 10.46 15.72 7.66
CA ALA A 122 9.33 16.65 7.72
C ALA A 122 8.05 16.06 7.12
N VAL A 123 8.16 15.39 5.96
CA VAL A 123 7.03 14.71 5.33
C VAL A 123 6.50 13.57 6.21
N LEU A 124 7.40 12.72 6.71
CA LEU A 124 7.03 11.55 7.52
C LEU A 124 6.52 11.93 8.92
N ALA A 125 7.04 12.99 9.52
CA ALA A 125 6.56 13.53 10.79
C ALA A 125 5.10 13.99 10.69
N ALA A 126 4.71 14.59 9.56
CA ALA A 126 3.33 15.05 9.33
C ALA A 126 2.36 13.93 8.91
N ASP A 127 2.87 12.79 8.45
CA ASP A 127 2.07 11.68 7.92
C ASP A 127 1.88 10.57 8.97
N THR A 128 0.79 10.67 9.73
CA THR A 128 0.43 9.70 10.77
C THR A 128 0.13 8.31 10.19
N GLY A 129 -0.36 8.22 8.95
CA GLY A 129 -0.63 6.95 8.27
C GLY A 129 0.66 6.23 7.87
N ALA A 130 1.66 6.97 7.37
CA ALA A 130 2.98 6.44 7.08
C ALA A 130 3.66 5.94 8.35
N GLN A 131 3.58 6.70 9.45
CA GLN A 131 4.12 6.27 10.74
C GLN A 131 3.44 5.01 11.27
N ALA A 132 2.10 4.92 11.18
CA ALA A 132 1.37 3.71 11.56
C ALA A 132 1.81 2.50 10.72
N MET A 133 1.97 2.67 9.41
CA MET A 133 2.48 1.63 8.51
C MET A 133 3.91 1.20 8.87
N ILE A 134 4.79 2.14 9.23
CA ILE A 134 6.16 1.84 9.66
C ILE A 134 6.17 1.01 10.95
N ARG A 135 5.33 1.34 11.94
CA ARG A 135 5.20 0.52 13.17
C ARG A 135 4.71 -0.88 12.85
N HIS A 136 3.78 -1.01 11.91
CA HIS A 136 3.22 -2.28 11.47
C HIS A 136 4.25 -3.19 10.77
N HIS A 137 5.24 -2.63 10.06
CA HIS A 137 6.28 -3.41 9.39
C HIS A 137 7.04 -4.38 10.31
N ARG A 138 6.99 -4.22 11.64
CA ARG A 138 7.56 -5.18 12.61
C ARG A 138 7.14 -6.64 12.35
N LEU A 139 5.90 -6.86 11.89
CA LEU A 139 5.37 -8.21 11.61
C LEU A 139 6.05 -8.79 10.38
N LEU A 140 6.02 -8.04 9.27
CA LEU A 140 6.68 -8.47 8.03
C LEU A 140 8.21 -8.58 8.20
N TYR A 141 8.86 -7.75 9.03
CA TYR A 141 10.29 -7.90 9.32
C TYR A 141 10.63 -9.25 9.94
N ARG A 142 9.78 -9.77 10.83
CA ARG A 142 9.98 -11.10 11.43
C ARG A 142 9.83 -12.19 10.38
N ASP A 143 8.82 -12.08 9.52
CA ASP A 143 8.60 -13.02 8.42
C ASP A 143 9.73 -13.00 7.38
N LEU A 144 10.33 -11.83 7.15
CA LEU A 144 11.46 -11.63 6.24
C LEU A 144 12.83 -11.90 6.88
N ALA A 145 12.89 -12.32 8.15
CA ALA A 145 14.15 -12.72 8.76
C ALA A 145 14.76 -13.95 8.04
N ASP A 146 13.92 -14.83 7.49
CA ASP A 146 14.30 -15.86 6.52
C ASP A 146 13.35 -15.83 5.31
N PRO A 147 13.68 -15.05 4.25
CA PRO A 147 12.81 -14.91 3.09
C PRO A 147 12.69 -16.20 2.26
N LEU A 148 13.63 -17.15 2.39
CA LEU A 148 13.55 -18.44 1.68
C LEU A 148 12.61 -19.41 2.39
N GLU A 149 12.59 -19.40 3.72
CA GLU A 149 11.57 -20.11 4.50
C GLU A 149 10.17 -19.56 4.19
N LEU A 150 10.03 -18.23 4.13
CA LEU A 150 8.78 -17.58 3.76
C LEU A 150 8.25 -18.05 2.39
N LEU A 151 9.15 -18.18 1.39
CA LEU A 151 8.81 -18.58 0.02
C LEU A 151 8.78 -20.11 -0.18
N ARG A 152 9.03 -20.90 0.87
CA ARG A 152 9.09 -22.36 0.74
C ARG A 152 7.70 -22.91 0.39
N LYS A 153 7.66 -23.79 -0.62
CA LYS A 153 6.42 -24.40 -1.13
C LYS A 153 5.61 -25.12 -0.04
N ASP A 154 6.29 -25.77 0.90
CA ASP A 154 5.71 -26.54 1.99
C ASP A 154 5.88 -25.84 3.36
N ARG A 155 5.85 -24.49 3.39
CA ARG A 155 5.89 -23.70 4.62
C ARG A 155 4.83 -24.21 5.61
N LYS A 156 5.28 -24.70 6.77
CA LYS A 156 4.42 -25.31 7.80
C LYS A 156 3.98 -24.35 8.89
N VAL A 157 4.78 -23.30 9.11
CA VAL A 157 4.54 -22.33 10.18
C VAL A 157 3.80 -21.13 9.58
N PRO A 158 2.64 -20.74 10.14
CA PRO A 158 2.00 -19.48 9.78
C PRO A 158 2.94 -18.31 10.07
N THR A 159 2.95 -17.33 9.19
CA THR A 159 3.70 -16.09 9.34
C THR A 159 3.08 -15.23 10.45
N GLU A 160 3.87 -14.33 11.02
CA GLU A 160 3.40 -13.32 11.97
C GLU A 160 2.31 -12.46 11.33
N LEU A 161 2.49 -12.08 10.06
CA LEU A 161 1.51 -11.29 9.33
C LEU A 161 0.19 -12.06 9.10
N SER A 162 0.23 -13.36 8.76
CA SER A 162 -1.00 -14.16 8.57
C SER A 162 -1.81 -14.32 9.85
N ARG A 163 -1.13 -14.37 11.01
CA ARG A 163 -1.81 -14.52 12.32
C ARG A 163 -2.59 -13.28 12.70
N TYR A 164 -2.01 -12.11 12.46
CA TYR A 164 -2.66 -10.85 12.77
C TYR A 164 -3.82 -10.55 11.80
N TRP A 165 -3.75 -11.00 10.54
CA TRP A 165 -4.79 -10.79 9.52
C TRP A 165 -5.96 -11.79 9.64
N SER A 166 -6.45 -12.02 10.86
CA SER A 166 -7.57 -12.93 11.16
C SER A 166 -8.91 -12.52 10.54
N TYR A 167 -9.09 -11.25 10.17
CA TYR A 167 -10.26 -10.74 9.44
C TYR A 167 -10.48 -11.47 8.10
N ALA A 168 -9.40 -11.77 7.36
CA ALA A 168 -9.48 -12.57 6.14
C ALA A 168 -9.98 -14.00 6.44
N GLY A 169 -9.63 -14.54 7.61
CA GLY A 169 -10.18 -15.78 8.13
C GLY A 169 -11.68 -15.70 8.42
N ALA A 170 -12.15 -14.59 9.01
CA ALA A 170 -13.58 -14.37 9.30
C ALA A 170 -14.43 -14.31 8.03
N LEU A 171 -13.95 -13.64 6.96
CA LEU A 171 -14.59 -13.66 5.63
C LEU A 171 -14.66 -15.06 4.99
N HIS A 172 -13.80 -15.98 5.43
CA HIS A 172 -13.76 -17.38 5.02
C HIS A 172 -14.35 -18.34 6.06
N GLY A 173 -15.07 -17.84 7.08
CA GLY A 173 -15.81 -18.66 8.03
C GLY A 173 -15.02 -19.18 9.24
N ALA A 174 -13.83 -18.63 9.53
CA ALA A 174 -13.09 -18.95 10.75
C ALA A 174 -13.80 -18.40 12.00
N ALA A 175 -13.94 -19.23 13.04
CA ALA A 175 -14.75 -18.93 14.23
C ALA A 175 -14.09 -17.98 15.24
N GLU A 176 -12.77 -17.79 15.19
CA GLU A 176 -12.05 -17.00 16.19
C GLU A 176 -11.81 -15.56 15.71
N ARG A 177 -12.66 -14.64 16.18
CA ARG A 177 -12.37 -13.20 16.17
C ARG A 177 -11.51 -12.88 17.41
N GLY A 178 -10.23 -12.64 17.22
CA GLY A 178 -9.34 -12.15 18.29
C GLY A 178 -9.57 -10.67 18.60
N GLN A 179 -9.08 -10.20 19.75
CA GLN A 179 -9.04 -8.77 20.14
C GLN A 179 -8.22 -7.88 19.16
N GLU A 180 -7.56 -8.48 18.17
CA GLU A 180 -6.67 -7.85 17.18
C GLU A 180 -7.41 -7.17 16.01
N THR A 181 -8.73 -7.29 15.90
CA THR A 181 -9.51 -6.65 14.81
C THR A 181 -9.54 -5.11 14.89
N SER A 182 -9.37 -4.53 16.10
CA SER A 182 -9.31 -3.07 16.30
C SER A 182 -8.06 -2.45 15.69
N GLU A 183 -6.88 -3.02 15.99
CA GLU A 183 -5.62 -2.46 15.50
C GLU A 183 -5.51 -2.52 13.96
N TYR A 184 -5.99 -3.61 13.34
CA TYR A 184 -6.11 -3.71 11.88
C TYR A 184 -6.95 -2.57 11.32
N SER A 185 -8.12 -2.37 11.91
CA SER A 185 -9.09 -1.38 11.45
C SER A 185 -8.55 0.06 11.60
N GLU A 186 -7.86 0.32 12.71
CA GLU A 186 -7.18 1.59 12.96
C GLU A 186 -6.05 1.84 11.95
N LEU A 187 -5.23 0.84 11.65
CA LEU A 187 -4.18 0.95 10.62
C LEU A 187 -4.78 1.19 9.24
N MET A 188 -5.84 0.46 8.88
CA MET A 188 -6.52 0.64 7.60
C MET A 188 -7.13 2.03 7.49
N ALA A 189 -7.78 2.53 8.55
CA ALA A 189 -8.31 3.88 8.61
C ALA A 189 -7.22 4.96 8.50
N ALA A 190 -6.12 4.83 9.26
CA ALA A 190 -5.01 5.78 9.26
C ALA A 190 -4.29 5.86 7.89
N SER A 191 -4.13 4.71 7.24
CA SER A 191 -3.52 4.62 5.90
C SER A 191 -4.48 4.93 4.76
N GLN A 192 -5.78 5.13 5.02
CA GLN A 192 -6.77 5.24 3.94
C GLN A 192 -6.63 6.51 3.11
N HIS A 193 -6.02 7.55 3.69
CA HIS A 193 -5.76 8.79 2.97
C HIS A 193 -4.86 8.59 1.74
N PHE A 194 -3.94 7.61 1.78
CA PHE A 194 -3.10 7.27 0.61
C PHE A 194 -3.94 6.99 -0.64
N VAL A 195 -5.07 6.29 -0.48
CA VAL A 195 -5.93 5.93 -1.61
C VAL A 195 -7.00 6.99 -1.84
N ALA A 196 -7.65 7.47 -0.77
CA ALA A 196 -8.72 8.46 -0.86
C ALA A 196 -8.26 9.73 -1.60
N ASP A 197 -7.06 10.23 -1.31
CA ASP A 197 -6.54 11.46 -1.92
C ASP A 197 -6.29 11.26 -3.43
N GLN A 198 -5.91 10.04 -3.88
CA GLN A 198 -5.80 9.75 -5.31
C GLN A 198 -7.16 9.74 -6.01
N VAL A 199 -8.19 9.21 -5.37
CA VAL A 199 -9.57 9.22 -5.88
C VAL A 199 -10.09 10.65 -5.96
N LEU A 200 -9.93 11.45 -4.90
CA LEU A 200 -10.31 12.86 -4.87
C LEU A 200 -9.60 13.67 -5.95
N ALA A 201 -8.34 13.38 -6.24
CA ALA A 201 -7.60 14.08 -7.28
C ALA A 201 -8.07 13.71 -8.71
N SER A 202 -8.52 12.47 -8.93
CA SER A 202 -8.56 11.87 -10.27
C SER A 202 -9.95 11.44 -10.73
N PHE A 203 -10.91 11.30 -9.82
CA PHE A 203 -12.26 10.84 -10.11
C PHE A 203 -13.29 11.87 -9.63
N ARG A 204 -14.40 11.98 -10.39
CA ARG A 204 -15.53 12.86 -10.07
C ARG A 204 -16.79 12.02 -10.05
N PHE A 205 -17.54 12.16 -8.96
CA PHE A 205 -18.85 11.55 -8.81
C PHE A 205 -19.89 12.45 -9.47
N PRO A 206 -20.89 11.88 -10.19
CA PRO A 206 -22.05 12.64 -10.61
C PRO A 206 -22.76 13.24 -9.40
N GLU A 207 -23.38 14.40 -9.60
CA GLU A 207 -24.19 15.03 -8.56
C GLU A 207 -25.34 14.12 -8.14
N GLY A 208 -25.57 13.96 -6.83
CA GLY A 208 -26.63 13.11 -6.30
C GLY A 208 -26.38 11.61 -6.36
N ALA A 209 -25.22 11.17 -6.87
CA ALA A 209 -24.92 9.76 -7.05
C ALA A 209 -24.94 8.97 -5.73
N ARG A 210 -25.23 7.68 -5.85
CA ARG A 210 -25.20 6.71 -4.75
C ARG A 210 -23.93 5.86 -4.88
N LEU A 211 -23.04 5.97 -3.91
CA LEU A 211 -21.80 5.21 -3.82
C LEU A 211 -21.96 4.09 -2.80
N LEU A 212 -21.69 2.83 -3.17
CA LEU A 212 -21.56 1.70 -2.24
C LEU A 212 -20.09 1.30 -2.12
N ASP A 213 -19.51 1.40 -0.92
CA ASP A 213 -18.17 0.88 -0.65
C ASP A 213 -18.27 -0.52 -0.06
N VAL A 214 -17.78 -1.52 -0.80
CA VAL A 214 -17.81 -2.93 -0.39
C VAL A 214 -16.49 -3.28 0.29
N GLY A 215 -16.56 -3.77 1.53
CA GLY A 215 -15.41 -3.90 2.42
C GLY A 215 -14.92 -2.54 2.93
N GLY A 216 -15.82 -1.58 3.12
CA GLY A 216 -15.46 -0.19 3.44
C GLY A 216 -14.92 0.04 4.85
N GLY A 217 -14.87 -1.00 5.70
CA GLY A 217 -14.41 -0.93 7.08
C GLY A 217 -15.24 0.08 7.89
N HIS A 218 -14.58 0.87 8.73
CA HIS A 218 -15.20 1.94 9.51
C HIS A 218 -15.58 3.19 8.69
N GLY A 219 -15.65 3.08 7.36
CA GLY A 219 -16.14 4.17 6.50
C GLY A 219 -15.15 5.32 6.32
N ALA A 220 -13.84 5.12 6.56
CA ALA A 220 -12.84 6.17 6.42
C ALA A 220 -12.76 6.73 4.98
N PHE A 221 -12.86 5.86 3.97
CA PHE A 221 -12.91 6.26 2.57
C PHE A 221 -14.20 7.04 2.25
N LEU A 222 -15.36 6.48 2.63
CA LEU A 222 -16.66 7.14 2.46
C LEU A 222 -16.75 8.49 3.15
N SER A 223 -16.13 8.64 4.33
CA SER A 223 -16.05 9.92 5.03
C SER A 223 -15.37 10.99 4.19
N ARG A 224 -14.19 10.68 3.65
CA ARG A 224 -13.45 11.60 2.77
C ARG A 224 -14.25 11.95 1.52
N MET A 225 -14.94 10.97 0.92
CA MET A 225 -15.79 11.22 -0.25
C MET A 225 -17.02 12.08 0.10
N GLY A 226 -17.69 11.80 1.21
CA GLY A 226 -18.88 12.52 1.67
C GLY A 226 -18.62 13.99 2.02
N GLU A 227 -17.43 14.29 2.54
CA GLU A 227 -16.95 15.67 2.77
C GLU A 227 -16.71 16.42 1.46
N ALA A 228 -16.04 15.78 0.50
CA ALA A 228 -15.67 16.40 -0.77
C ALA A 228 -16.86 16.52 -1.74
N PHE A 229 -17.85 15.64 -1.61
CA PHE A 229 -19.05 15.58 -2.46
C PHE A 229 -20.32 15.62 -1.60
N PRO A 230 -20.80 16.82 -1.21
CA PRO A 230 -21.94 16.97 -0.28
C PRO A 230 -23.26 16.38 -0.77
N SER A 231 -23.43 16.15 -2.08
CA SER A 231 -24.62 15.51 -2.66
C SER A 231 -24.51 13.99 -2.80
N LEU A 232 -23.37 13.40 -2.42
CA LEU A 232 -23.16 11.95 -2.51
C LEU A 232 -23.91 11.23 -1.38
N HIS A 233 -24.65 10.18 -1.75
CA HIS A 233 -25.22 9.21 -0.80
C HIS A 233 -24.23 8.07 -0.57
N LEU A 234 -24.05 7.69 0.68
CA LEU A 234 -22.98 6.80 1.14
C LEU A 234 -23.55 5.46 1.61
N GLY A 235 -23.27 4.41 0.86
CA GLY A 235 -23.56 3.03 1.23
C GLY A 235 -22.30 2.36 1.75
N LEU A 236 -22.37 1.75 2.92
CA LEU A 236 -21.29 0.93 3.50
C LEU A 236 -21.73 -0.54 3.50
N PHE A 237 -20.95 -1.42 2.89
CA PHE A 237 -21.12 -2.87 3.01
C PHE A 237 -19.88 -3.47 3.66
N ASP A 238 -20.07 -4.17 4.77
CA ASP A 238 -19.00 -4.89 5.48
C ASP A 238 -19.61 -5.99 6.37
N LEU A 239 -18.77 -6.76 7.06
CA LEU A 239 -19.23 -7.72 8.07
C LEU A 239 -20.11 -7.02 9.12
N PRO A 240 -21.10 -7.70 9.71
CA PRO A 240 -22.15 -7.04 10.50
C PRO A 240 -21.65 -6.05 11.56
N GLU A 241 -20.72 -6.48 12.41
CA GLU A 241 -20.16 -5.64 13.47
C GLU A 241 -19.37 -4.42 12.92
N VAL A 242 -18.68 -4.60 11.80
CA VAL A 242 -17.88 -3.54 11.16
C VAL A 242 -18.79 -2.53 10.45
N ALA A 243 -19.81 -3.03 9.75
CA ALA A 243 -20.81 -2.21 9.08
C ALA A 243 -21.58 -1.34 10.10
N ASP A 244 -21.97 -1.90 11.25
CA ASP A 244 -22.67 -1.16 12.31
C ASP A 244 -21.78 -0.03 12.88
N GLN A 245 -20.51 -0.33 13.16
CA GLN A 245 -19.55 0.66 13.69
C GLN A 245 -19.26 1.77 12.66
N GLY A 246 -19.02 1.40 11.40
CA GLY A 246 -18.78 2.37 10.33
C GLY A 246 -20.01 3.22 10.02
N ALA A 247 -21.21 2.65 10.08
CA ALA A 247 -22.46 3.38 9.91
C ALA A 247 -22.64 4.43 10.99
N ALA A 248 -22.40 4.10 12.26
CA ALA A 248 -22.49 5.07 13.36
C ALA A 248 -21.56 6.28 13.15
N VAL A 249 -20.32 6.05 12.68
CA VAL A 249 -19.38 7.13 12.35
C VAL A 249 -19.88 8.00 11.19
N LEU A 250 -20.40 7.38 10.13
CA LEU A 250 -20.89 8.09 8.96
C LEU A 250 -22.18 8.87 9.25
N GLU A 251 -23.10 8.29 10.02
CA GLU A 251 -24.38 8.90 10.38
C GLU A 251 -24.21 10.10 11.30
N ASP A 252 -23.32 10.01 12.30
CA ASP A 252 -22.96 11.14 13.16
C ASP A 252 -22.46 12.34 12.33
N ARG A 253 -21.73 12.04 11.26
CA ARG A 253 -21.09 13.06 10.43
C ARG A 253 -21.98 13.64 9.32
N PHE A 254 -22.82 12.83 8.69
CA PHE A 254 -23.55 13.21 7.48
C PHE A 254 -25.09 13.12 7.61
N GLY A 255 -25.57 12.58 8.73
CA GLY A 255 -26.99 12.30 8.97
C GLY A 255 -27.44 10.98 8.35
N SER A 256 -28.41 10.32 9.01
CA SER A 256 -28.95 9.02 8.59
C SER A 256 -29.60 9.03 7.20
N ASP A 257 -30.13 10.18 6.76
CA ASP A 257 -30.77 10.30 5.44
C ASP A 257 -29.79 10.11 4.27
N ARG A 258 -28.49 10.30 4.51
CA ARG A 258 -27.43 10.18 3.49
C ARG A 258 -26.65 8.88 3.56
N VAL A 259 -26.86 8.08 4.60
CA VAL A 259 -26.05 6.89 4.89
C VAL A 259 -26.92 5.65 4.82
N SER A 260 -26.36 4.54 4.32
CA SER A 260 -27.03 3.25 4.32
C SER A 260 -26.02 2.15 4.66
N ALA A 261 -26.29 1.39 5.72
CA ALA A 261 -25.47 0.28 6.14
C ALA A 261 -26.01 -1.05 5.60
N HIS A 262 -25.12 -1.91 5.11
CA HIS A 262 -25.43 -3.21 4.54
C HIS A 262 -24.54 -4.28 5.17
N PRO A 263 -24.94 -4.83 6.33
CA PRO A 263 -24.17 -5.88 7.00
C PRO A 263 -24.21 -7.18 6.19
N GLY A 264 -23.06 -7.76 5.88
CA GLY A 264 -22.98 -9.03 5.15
C GLY A 264 -21.57 -9.47 4.79
N ASN A 265 -21.44 -10.68 4.26
CA ASN A 265 -20.23 -11.23 3.69
C ASN A 265 -20.31 -11.15 2.15
N PHE A 266 -19.48 -10.33 1.51
CA PHE A 266 -19.55 -10.09 0.06
C PHE A 266 -19.21 -11.32 -0.80
N PHE A 267 -18.69 -12.40 -0.21
CA PHE A 267 -18.48 -13.68 -0.89
C PHE A 267 -19.70 -14.60 -0.89
N GLU A 268 -20.60 -14.43 0.07
CA GLU A 268 -21.74 -15.33 0.31
C GLU A 268 -23.07 -14.62 0.05
N ASP A 269 -23.14 -13.34 0.42
CA ASP A 269 -24.33 -12.52 0.34
C ASP A 269 -24.39 -11.72 -0.97
N PRO A 270 -25.61 -11.43 -1.47
CA PRO A 270 -25.79 -10.58 -2.63
C PRO A 270 -25.34 -9.14 -2.33
N ILE A 271 -24.68 -8.49 -3.30
CA ILE A 271 -24.37 -7.06 -3.20
C ILE A 271 -25.67 -6.24 -3.37
N PRO A 272 -25.96 -5.26 -2.49
CA PRO A 272 -27.11 -4.37 -2.61
C PRO A 272 -27.23 -3.69 -3.97
N THR A 273 -28.47 -3.62 -4.48
CA THR A 273 -28.80 -2.93 -5.75
C THR A 273 -29.15 -1.46 -5.52
N GLY A 274 -29.28 -0.68 -6.60
CA GLY A 274 -29.70 0.73 -6.52
C GLY A 274 -28.57 1.73 -6.28
N TYR A 275 -27.33 1.33 -6.54
CA TYR A 275 -26.16 2.21 -6.49
C TYR A 275 -25.64 2.52 -7.89
N ASP A 276 -25.23 3.77 -8.10
CA ASP A 276 -24.65 4.23 -9.37
C ASP A 276 -23.20 3.80 -9.51
N ILE A 277 -22.49 3.75 -8.37
CA ILE A 277 -21.08 3.40 -8.29
C ILE A 277 -20.89 2.44 -7.11
N VAL A 278 -20.22 1.33 -7.35
CA VAL A 278 -19.67 0.46 -6.31
C VAL A 278 -18.16 0.67 -6.25
N SER A 279 -17.57 0.83 -5.07
CA SER A 279 -16.12 0.89 -4.87
C SER A 279 -15.57 -0.36 -4.22
N LEU A 280 -14.34 -0.71 -4.65
CA LEU A 280 -13.45 -1.66 -4.01
C LEU A 280 -12.13 -0.94 -3.74
N VAL A 281 -11.97 -0.49 -2.50
CA VAL A 281 -10.78 0.26 -2.07
C VAL A 281 -9.89 -0.68 -1.28
N ARG A 282 -8.76 -1.10 -1.86
CA ARG A 282 -7.85 -2.11 -1.24
C ARG A 282 -8.60 -3.39 -0.83
N ILE A 283 -9.35 -3.98 -1.76
CA ILE A 283 -10.09 -5.23 -1.53
C ILE A 283 -9.60 -6.35 -2.43
N LEU A 284 -9.48 -6.12 -3.74
CA LEU A 284 -9.05 -7.18 -4.65
C LEU A 284 -7.63 -7.63 -4.33
N HIS A 285 -6.77 -6.70 -3.90
CA HIS A 285 -5.38 -6.99 -3.53
C HIS A 285 -5.24 -8.01 -2.39
N ASP A 286 -6.23 -8.16 -1.50
CA ASP A 286 -6.18 -9.03 -0.31
C ASP A 286 -6.72 -10.44 -0.59
N HIS A 287 -7.26 -10.65 -1.79
CA HIS A 287 -7.94 -11.88 -2.17
C HIS A 287 -7.31 -12.56 -3.37
N ASP A 288 -7.27 -13.89 -3.33
CA ASP A 288 -6.79 -14.73 -4.44
C ASP A 288 -7.72 -14.65 -5.66
N ASP A 289 -7.22 -15.11 -6.82
CA ASP A 289 -7.90 -14.94 -8.11
C ASP A 289 -9.32 -15.51 -8.12
N GLY A 290 -9.54 -16.63 -7.42
CA GLY A 290 -10.85 -17.29 -7.32
C GLY A 290 -11.88 -16.43 -6.59
N PRO A 291 -11.68 -16.15 -5.28
CA PRO A 291 -12.57 -15.25 -4.52
C PRO A 291 -12.74 -13.87 -5.18
N ALA A 292 -11.66 -13.24 -5.64
CA ALA A 292 -11.72 -11.95 -6.32
C ALA A 292 -12.61 -11.98 -7.58
N SER A 293 -12.51 -13.04 -8.40
CA SER A 293 -13.37 -13.20 -9.58
C SER A 293 -14.85 -13.36 -9.22
N ARG A 294 -15.16 -14.09 -8.13
CA ARG A 294 -16.54 -14.25 -7.64
C ARG A 294 -17.13 -12.92 -7.17
N LEU A 295 -16.35 -12.14 -6.42
CA LEU A 295 -16.76 -10.82 -5.95
C LEU A 295 -17.06 -9.88 -7.13
N LEU A 296 -16.19 -9.85 -8.15
CA LEU A 296 -16.41 -9.04 -9.34
C LEU A 296 -17.70 -9.42 -10.09
N ALA A 297 -18.01 -10.73 -10.18
CA ALA A 297 -19.25 -11.20 -10.78
C ALA A 297 -20.49 -10.81 -9.95
N ASN A 298 -20.40 -10.89 -8.62
CA ASN A 298 -21.47 -10.50 -7.70
C ASN A 298 -21.77 -8.99 -7.82
N ILE A 299 -20.72 -8.15 -7.84
CA ILE A 299 -20.87 -6.70 -8.06
C ILE A 299 -21.42 -6.40 -9.46
N ARG A 300 -20.99 -7.13 -10.49
CA ARG A 300 -21.55 -6.95 -11.83
C ARG A 300 -23.06 -7.21 -11.83
N ALA A 301 -23.53 -8.21 -11.10
CA ALA A 301 -24.95 -8.54 -11.02
C ALA A 301 -25.79 -7.49 -10.28
N SER A 302 -25.22 -6.74 -9.33
CA SER A 302 -25.95 -5.70 -8.59
C SER A 302 -26.11 -4.36 -9.34
N LEU A 303 -25.26 -4.12 -10.34
CA LEU A 303 -25.23 -2.88 -11.11
C LEU A 303 -26.25 -2.89 -12.27
N ALA A 304 -27.07 -1.84 -12.30
CA ALA A 304 -27.93 -1.52 -13.45
C ALA A 304 -27.09 -1.04 -14.66
N PRO A 305 -27.65 -1.06 -15.89
CA PRO A 305 -26.98 -0.48 -17.06
C PRO A 305 -26.54 0.97 -16.80
N GLY A 306 -25.27 1.27 -17.06
CA GLY A 306 -24.66 2.58 -16.76
C GLY A 306 -24.04 2.71 -15.36
N GLY A 307 -24.31 1.76 -14.47
CA GLY A 307 -23.63 1.61 -13.19
C GLY A 307 -22.14 1.32 -13.37
N ARG A 308 -21.34 1.72 -12.38
CA ARG A 308 -19.88 1.62 -12.45
C ARG A 308 -19.29 0.90 -11.24
N LEU A 309 -18.23 0.13 -11.48
CA LEU A 309 -17.33 -0.34 -10.45
C LEU A 309 -16.05 0.50 -10.49
N MET A 310 -15.63 1.06 -9.36
CA MET A 310 -14.35 1.73 -9.17
C MET A 310 -13.45 0.89 -8.27
N ILE A 311 -12.29 0.49 -8.77
CA ILE A 311 -11.26 -0.19 -7.99
C ILE A 311 -10.12 0.80 -7.76
N ALA A 312 -9.72 0.97 -6.51
CA ALA A 312 -8.62 1.85 -6.12
C ALA A 312 -7.69 1.13 -5.15
N GLU A 313 -6.50 0.77 -5.62
CA GLU A 313 -5.49 0.05 -4.83
C GLU A 313 -4.10 0.20 -5.48
N PRO A 314 -3.01 -0.06 -4.73
CA PRO A 314 -1.69 -0.25 -5.30
C PRO A 314 -1.69 -1.41 -6.31
N MET A 315 -1.19 -1.18 -7.52
CA MET A 315 -1.20 -2.18 -8.59
C MET A 315 0.23 -2.58 -8.98
N ALA A 316 0.42 -3.86 -9.28
CA ALA A 316 1.69 -4.35 -9.82
C ALA A 316 1.97 -3.68 -11.17
N ARG A 317 3.26 -3.41 -11.46
CA ARG A 317 3.71 -2.80 -12.72
C ARG A 317 3.11 -1.43 -13.03
N ALA A 318 2.55 -0.75 -12.03
CA ALA A 318 2.16 0.64 -12.16
C ALA A 318 3.42 1.47 -12.48
N PRO A 319 3.45 2.24 -13.59
CA PRO A 319 4.64 2.99 -13.98
C PRO A 319 5.10 3.95 -12.88
N GLY A 320 6.37 3.86 -12.49
CA GLY A 320 6.96 4.66 -11.41
C GLY A 320 6.63 4.18 -9.99
N ALA A 321 5.93 3.04 -9.87
CA ALA A 321 5.50 2.44 -8.62
C ALA A 321 5.77 0.92 -8.57
N GLU A 322 6.63 0.41 -9.47
CA GLU A 322 6.88 -1.02 -9.63
C GLU A 322 7.46 -1.65 -8.36
N GLY A 323 8.34 -0.92 -7.64
CA GLY A 323 8.90 -1.39 -6.36
C GLY A 323 7.82 -1.57 -5.29
N MET A 324 6.85 -0.67 -5.22
CA MET A 324 5.76 -0.78 -4.25
C MET A 324 4.82 -1.94 -4.61
N GLY A 325 4.42 -2.03 -5.87
CA GLY A 325 3.49 -3.06 -6.33
C GLY A 325 4.07 -4.47 -6.36
N GLU A 326 5.26 -4.67 -6.93
CA GLU A 326 5.83 -6.02 -7.12
C GLU A 326 6.76 -6.46 -5.99
N ALA A 327 7.58 -5.57 -5.43
CA ALA A 327 8.52 -5.96 -4.37
C ALA A 327 7.86 -5.94 -3.00
N PHE A 328 7.30 -4.80 -2.59
CA PHE A 328 6.67 -4.68 -1.27
C PHE A 328 5.37 -5.49 -1.20
N PHE A 329 4.34 -5.15 -1.98
CA PHE A 329 3.05 -5.84 -1.91
C PHE A 329 3.14 -7.30 -2.38
N GLY A 330 4.06 -7.63 -3.29
CA GLY A 330 4.30 -9.02 -3.68
C GLY A 330 4.74 -9.90 -2.51
N LEU A 331 5.67 -9.44 -1.67
CA LEU A 331 6.10 -10.18 -0.49
C LEU A 331 5.13 -10.03 0.69
N TYR A 332 4.54 -8.86 0.87
CA TYR A 332 3.57 -8.59 1.94
C TYR A 332 2.37 -9.52 1.84
N LEU A 333 1.72 -9.59 0.67
CA LEU A 333 0.54 -10.44 0.47
C LEU A 333 0.90 -11.93 0.54
N TRP A 334 2.09 -12.30 0.05
CA TRP A 334 2.60 -13.66 0.23
C TRP A 334 2.79 -14.04 1.71
N ALA A 335 3.34 -13.12 2.50
CA ALA A 335 3.47 -13.29 3.95
C ALA A 335 2.11 -13.32 4.63
N MET A 336 1.16 -12.47 4.24
CA MET A 336 -0.21 -12.49 4.74
C MET A 336 -0.91 -13.84 4.50
N GLY A 337 -0.51 -14.56 3.45
CA GLY A 337 -1.03 -15.90 3.14
C GLY A 337 -2.32 -15.88 2.32
N SER A 338 -2.78 -14.70 1.93
CA SER A 338 -3.88 -14.48 0.99
C SER A 338 -3.57 -13.26 0.13
N GLY A 339 -4.21 -13.16 -1.03
CA GLY A 339 -4.12 -11.97 -1.84
C GLY A 339 -2.99 -11.99 -2.85
N ARG A 340 -3.03 -11.01 -3.73
CA ARG A 340 -2.07 -10.90 -4.84
C ARG A 340 -2.02 -9.48 -5.38
N ALA A 341 -0.80 -8.96 -5.52
CA ALA A 341 -0.54 -7.75 -6.27
C ALA A 341 -0.78 -8.03 -7.76
N ARG A 342 -1.84 -7.42 -8.32
CA ARG A 342 -2.21 -7.56 -9.74
C ARG A 342 -1.92 -6.29 -10.50
N SER A 343 -1.56 -6.45 -11.76
CA SER A 343 -1.43 -5.33 -12.68
C SER A 343 -2.78 -4.86 -13.19
N THR A 344 -2.80 -3.63 -13.70
CA THR A 344 -3.96 -3.02 -14.34
C THR A 344 -4.56 -3.91 -15.44
N ASP A 345 -3.72 -4.55 -16.24
CA ASP A 345 -4.14 -5.44 -17.32
C ASP A 345 -4.78 -6.73 -16.79
N GLU A 346 -4.23 -7.33 -15.73
CA GLU A 346 -4.80 -8.52 -15.10
C GLU A 346 -6.19 -8.23 -14.51
N ILE A 347 -6.34 -7.10 -13.80
CA ILE A 347 -7.64 -6.68 -13.26
C ILE A 347 -8.62 -6.39 -14.39
N ALA A 348 -8.19 -5.73 -15.47
CA ALA A 348 -9.04 -5.48 -16.63
C ALA A 348 -9.54 -6.77 -17.29
N ASP A 349 -8.71 -7.80 -17.38
CA ASP A 349 -9.12 -9.11 -17.88
C ASP A 349 -10.12 -9.81 -16.96
N MET A 350 -9.94 -9.71 -15.63
CA MET A 350 -10.91 -10.23 -14.66
C MET A 350 -12.27 -9.51 -14.78
N LEU A 351 -12.27 -8.19 -14.92
CA LEU A 351 -13.49 -7.40 -15.13
C LEU A 351 -14.23 -7.78 -16.40
N ARG A 352 -13.52 -7.98 -17.52
CA ARG A 352 -14.14 -8.43 -18.78
C ARG A 352 -14.79 -9.81 -18.61
N LYS A 353 -14.11 -10.74 -17.92
CA LYS A 353 -14.66 -12.07 -17.63
C LYS A 353 -15.88 -12.03 -16.71
N ALA A 354 -15.91 -11.08 -15.78
CA ALA A 354 -17.06 -10.84 -14.90
C ALA A 354 -18.26 -10.21 -15.62
N GLY A 355 -18.10 -9.73 -16.86
CA GLY A 355 -19.20 -9.21 -17.69
C GLY A 355 -19.28 -7.68 -17.74
N PHE A 356 -18.24 -6.95 -17.34
CA PHE A 356 -18.18 -5.50 -17.51
C PHE A 356 -17.89 -5.13 -18.98
N ALA A 357 -18.67 -4.20 -19.54
CA ALA A 357 -18.62 -3.83 -20.95
C ALA A 357 -17.42 -2.93 -21.32
N LYS A 358 -17.03 -2.03 -20.41
CA LYS A 358 -15.92 -1.08 -20.63
C LYS A 358 -15.04 -1.04 -19.39
N VAL A 359 -13.73 -1.01 -19.60
CA VAL A 359 -12.73 -0.85 -18.54
C VAL A 359 -11.83 0.32 -18.90
N ARG A 360 -11.69 1.28 -17.99
CA ARG A 360 -10.89 2.50 -18.15
C ARG A 360 -9.92 2.65 -17.00
N PHE A 361 -8.66 2.92 -17.34
CA PHE A 361 -7.64 3.33 -16.39
C PHE A 361 -7.72 4.82 -16.14
N VAL A 362 -7.61 5.22 -14.88
CA VAL A 362 -7.59 6.62 -14.46
C VAL A 362 -6.21 6.89 -13.88
N ALA A 363 -5.48 7.80 -14.51
CA ALA A 363 -4.17 8.21 -14.02
C ALA A 363 -4.32 8.93 -12.67
N THR A 364 -3.48 8.58 -11.72
CA THR A 364 -3.41 9.19 -10.40
C THR A 364 -2.11 9.99 -10.26
N PRO A 365 -2.10 11.08 -9.45
CA PRO A 365 -0.88 11.85 -9.20
C PRO A 365 0.25 11.03 -8.59
N GLN A 366 -0.09 10.07 -7.71
CA GLN A 366 0.87 9.22 -7.00
C GLN A 366 0.49 7.74 -7.16
N PRO A 367 0.90 7.09 -8.27
CA PRO A 367 0.62 5.67 -8.52
C PRO A 367 1.19 4.72 -7.45
N VAL A 368 2.18 5.17 -6.68
CA VAL A 368 2.76 4.44 -5.55
C VAL A 368 1.73 4.18 -4.44
N ASN A 369 0.78 5.09 -4.26
CA ASN A 369 -0.26 4.99 -3.25
C ASN A 369 -1.49 4.24 -3.76
N ALA A 370 -1.93 4.54 -4.98
CA ALA A 370 -3.00 3.81 -5.64
C ALA A 370 -3.06 4.13 -7.13
N SER A 371 -3.50 3.13 -7.90
CA SER A 371 -4.01 3.31 -9.26
C SER A 371 -5.53 3.09 -9.25
N ILE A 372 -6.23 3.67 -10.24
CA ILE A 372 -7.69 3.59 -10.31
C ILE A 372 -8.14 2.94 -11.61
N ILE A 373 -9.05 1.97 -11.50
CA ILE A 373 -9.76 1.35 -12.61
C ILE A 373 -11.24 1.63 -12.46
N VAL A 374 -11.89 2.04 -13.55
CA VAL A 374 -13.35 2.20 -13.59
C VAL A 374 -13.91 1.28 -14.67
N ALA A 375 -14.81 0.40 -14.27
CA ALA A 375 -15.51 -0.51 -15.15
C ALA A 375 -17.00 -0.14 -15.24
N SER A 376 -17.61 -0.24 -16.41
CA SER A 376 -19.05 -0.01 -16.62
C SER A 376 -19.78 -1.33 -16.80
N ALA A 377 -20.91 -1.48 -16.12
CA ALA A 377 -21.79 -2.64 -16.23
C ALA A 377 -22.22 -2.89 -17.68
#